data_AF-A0A0D3CC73-F1
#
_entry.id   AF-A0A0D3CC73-F1
#
_cell.length_a   1.000
_cell.length_b   1.000
_cell.length_c   1.000
_cell.angle_alpha   90.00
_cell.angle_beta   90.00
_cell.angle_gamma   90.00
#
_symmetry.space_group_name_H-M   'P 1'
#
loop_
_entity.id
_entity.type
_entity.pdbx_description
1 polymer ?
#
loop_
_entity_poly.entity_id
_entity_poly.type
_entity_poly.pdbx_seq_one_letter_code
_entity_poly.pdbx_strand_id
1 'polypeptide(L)'
;MTSDALNIPSELESALRLRTVQYFITKRPWLDLYGVHVRPVAPFGSTSSKPQFDPALIHRSLPDELLFEVFARMLPYDLGRAACVCRKWRYTVRNPVFWRNACLKAWQTAGVIENYRILQSKYDGSWRKMWLLRSRVRTDGIYVSRNTYIRAGIAEWKITNPVHIVCYFRYIRFYPSGRFLYKNSSQKLKDVAKYMNFKSSKADGLYRGTYTLSMTDDKIEAAVLYPGTLPTVLRIRLRLRGTAIGANNRMDLLSLVTSGVNDEEGSSTEEDILGVVENWRDDETHNPDIPAVSHKRGMTPFVFVPFEEVEQSVLNLPPEKMDYFVTG
;
A
#
# COMPACT_ATOMS: atom_id res chain seq x y z
N MET A 1 -56.12 -41.18 48.98
CA MET A 1 -56.34 -41.40 47.53
C MET A 1 -54.97 -41.50 46.88
N THR A 2 -54.81 -42.56 46.11
CA THR A 2 -53.58 -43.17 45.61
C THR A 2 -52.84 -42.25 44.63
N SER A 3 -51.51 -42.16 44.77
CA SER A 3 -50.63 -41.53 43.78
C SER A 3 -50.27 -42.57 42.72
N ASP A 4 -50.91 -42.50 41.55
CA ASP A 4 -50.56 -43.30 40.38
C ASP A 4 -49.18 -42.88 39.84
N ALA A 5 -48.18 -43.71 40.13
CA ALA A 5 -46.90 -43.67 39.43
C ALA A 5 -47.11 -44.24 38.02
N LEU A 6 -47.03 -43.38 37.00
CA LEU A 6 -47.07 -43.78 35.60
C LEU A 6 -45.86 -44.68 35.29
N ASN A 7 -46.11 -45.99 35.15
CA ASN A 7 -45.13 -46.97 34.70
C ASN A 7 -44.79 -46.70 33.23
N ILE A 8 -43.60 -46.15 32.98
CA ILE A 8 -43.07 -45.97 31.63
C ILE A 8 -42.72 -47.36 31.07
N PRO A 9 -43.19 -47.74 29.87
CA PRO A 9 -42.86 -49.03 29.27
C PRO A 9 -41.34 -49.21 29.12
N SER A 10 -40.83 -50.40 29.46
CA SER A 10 -39.39 -50.73 29.40
C SER A 10 -38.79 -50.55 28.00
N GLU A 11 -39.60 -50.65 26.94
CA GLU A 11 -39.21 -50.36 25.57
C GLU A 11 -38.89 -48.87 25.35
N LEU A 12 -39.60 -47.96 26.03
CA LEU A 12 -39.36 -46.51 25.97
C LEU A 12 -38.07 -46.13 26.72
N GLU A 13 -37.79 -46.80 27.83
CA GLU A 13 -36.55 -46.63 28.60
C GLU A 13 -35.33 -47.13 27.81
N SER A 14 -35.51 -48.21 27.05
CA SER A 14 -34.51 -48.75 26.11
C SER A 14 -34.24 -47.80 24.95
N ALA A 15 -35.30 -47.19 24.38
CA ALA A 15 -35.19 -46.18 23.33
C ALA A 15 -34.55 -44.87 23.82
N LEU A 16 -34.78 -44.49 25.09
CA LEU A 16 -34.14 -43.34 25.72
C LEU A 16 -32.65 -43.59 26.02
N ARG A 17 -32.26 -44.81 26.39
CA ARG A 17 -30.84 -45.20 26.56
C ARG A 17 -30.08 -45.28 25.24
N LEU A 18 -30.75 -45.57 24.13
CA LEU A 18 -30.15 -45.51 22.78
C LEU A 18 -29.87 -44.06 22.32
N ARG A 19 -30.35 -43.04 23.04
CA ARG A 19 -30.14 -41.62 22.71
C ARG A 19 -28.89 -40.98 23.31
N THR A 20 -28.11 -41.72 24.09
CA THR A 20 -26.78 -41.30 24.53
C THR A 20 -25.70 -41.97 23.69
N VAL A 21 -25.91 -42.02 22.37
CA VAL A 21 -24.75 -41.88 21.48
C VAL A 21 -24.19 -40.52 21.84
N GLN A 22 -23.06 -40.51 22.57
CA GLN A 22 -22.20 -39.33 22.63
C GLN A 22 -21.77 -39.06 21.20
N TYR A 23 -22.62 -38.35 20.46
CA TYR A 23 -22.15 -37.58 19.33
C TYR A 23 -20.98 -36.81 19.90
N PHE A 24 -19.80 -36.99 19.30
CA PHE A 24 -18.73 -36.04 19.46
C PHE A 24 -19.30 -34.70 18.96
N ILE A 25 -20.02 -33.99 19.84
CA ILE A 25 -20.39 -32.61 19.65
C ILE A 25 -19.05 -31.93 19.73
N THR A 26 -18.39 -31.82 18.58
CA THR A 26 -17.32 -30.88 18.37
C THR A 26 -17.87 -29.58 18.93
N LYS A 27 -17.33 -29.07 20.05
CA LYS A 27 -17.69 -27.75 20.57
C LYS A 27 -17.43 -26.79 19.43
N ARG A 28 -18.50 -26.45 18.70
CA ARG A 28 -18.46 -25.54 17.57
C ARG A 28 -18.74 -24.19 18.21
N PRO A 29 -17.73 -23.34 18.44
CA PRO A 29 -17.88 -22.15 19.28
C PRO A 29 -18.95 -21.19 18.75
N TRP A 30 -19.32 -21.30 17.47
CA TRP A 30 -20.37 -20.52 16.85
C TRP A 30 -21.80 -21.02 17.15
N LEU A 31 -21.99 -22.31 17.47
CA LEU A 31 -23.30 -22.83 17.92
C LEU A 31 -23.65 -22.28 19.31
N ASP A 32 -22.65 -22.08 20.16
CA ASP A 32 -22.82 -21.43 21.48
C ASP A 32 -23.21 -19.94 21.37
N LEU A 33 -23.11 -19.34 20.18
CA LEU A 33 -23.53 -17.97 19.90
C LEU A 33 -24.96 -17.89 19.33
N TYR A 34 -25.59 -19.02 18.96
CA TYR A 34 -26.97 -19.01 18.49
C TYR A 34 -27.93 -18.64 19.61
N GLY A 35 -28.81 -17.66 19.37
CA GLY A 35 -29.75 -17.15 20.36
C GLY A 35 -29.15 -16.21 21.42
N VAL A 36 -27.81 -16.02 21.42
CA VAL A 36 -27.15 -15.06 22.31
C VAL A 36 -27.18 -13.68 21.67
N HIS A 37 -28.03 -12.80 22.20
CA HIS A 37 -28.07 -11.41 21.76
C HIS A 37 -26.83 -10.64 22.25
N VAL A 38 -25.78 -10.61 21.44
CA VAL A 38 -24.57 -9.81 21.75
C VAL A 38 -24.93 -8.32 21.71
N ARG A 39 -24.99 -7.69 22.88
CA ARG A 39 -25.25 -6.24 22.99
C ARG A 39 -24.07 -5.46 22.42
N PRO A 40 -24.30 -4.32 21.73
CA PRO A 40 -23.22 -3.46 21.29
C PRO A 40 -22.37 -3.03 22.49
N VAL A 41 -21.05 -3.27 22.44
CA VAL A 41 -20.10 -2.68 23.40
C VAL A 41 -20.08 -1.17 23.15
N ALA A 42 -20.38 -0.39 24.19
CA ALA A 42 -20.28 1.06 24.11
C ALA A 42 -18.82 1.47 23.85
N PRO A 43 -18.55 2.37 22.89
CA PRO A 43 -17.19 2.70 22.45
C PRO A 43 -16.37 3.45 23.50
N PHE A 44 -17.05 4.13 24.41
CA PHE A 44 -16.51 4.76 25.61
C PHE A 44 -17.43 4.36 26.75
N GLY A 45 -16.89 4.25 27.97
CA GLY A 45 -17.65 3.91 29.17
C GLY A 45 -19.00 4.59 29.14
N SER A 46 -20.05 3.80 28.93
CA SER A 46 -21.39 4.34 28.86
C SER A 46 -21.63 5.03 30.20
N THR A 47 -22.14 6.26 30.19
CA THR A 47 -22.70 6.91 31.40
C THR A 47 -23.87 6.11 32.00
N SER A 48 -24.21 4.97 31.40
CA SER A 48 -25.05 3.93 31.98
C SER A 48 -24.52 3.51 33.35
N SER A 49 -25.41 3.53 34.35
CA SER A 49 -25.16 3.09 35.71
C SER A 49 -24.82 1.60 35.85
N LYS A 50 -24.83 0.82 34.76
CA LYS A 50 -24.52 -0.62 34.78
C LYS A 50 -23.10 -0.87 34.30
N PRO A 51 -22.28 -1.64 35.04
CA PRO A 51 -20.95 -2.01 34.59
C PRO A 51 -21.06 -2.83 33.30
N GLN A 52 -20.60 -2.25 32.19
CA GLN A 52 -20.55 -2.94 30.92
C GLN A 52 -19.35 -3.88 30.91
N PHE A 53 -19.60 -5.19 31.08
CA PHE A 53 -18.55 -6.19 30.98
C PHE A 53 -18.12 -6.37 29.53
N ASP A 54 -16.87 -6.02 29.20
CA ASP A 54 -16.31 -6.23 27.87
C ASP A 54 -15.84 -7.69 27.73
N PRO A 55 -16.42 -8.47 26.80
CA PRO A 55 -16.04 -9.87 26.64
C PRO A 55 -14.59 -10.03 26.17
N ALA A 56 -14.05 -9.06 25.42
CA ALA A 56 -12.73 -9.17 24.84
C ALA A 56 -11.64 -9.06 25.91
N LEU A 57 -10.77 -10.07 26.02
CA LEU A 57 -9.64 -10.08 26.96
C LEU A 57 -8.75 -8.85 26.78
N ILE A 58 -8.47 -8.48 25.54
CA ILE A 58 -7.63 -7.31 25.24
C ILE A 58 -8.19 -6.00 25.80
N HIS A 59 -9.51 -5.81 25.82
CA HIS A 59 -10.13 -4.61 26.37
C HIS A 59 -10.18 -4.60 27.90
N ARG A 60 -10.11 -5.78 28.53
CA ARG A 60 -10.03 -5.92 29.99
C ARG A 60 -8.61 -5.76 30.50
N SER A 61 -7.62 -6.22 29.72
CA SER A 61 -6.22 -6.17 30.08
C SER A 61 -5.52 -4.87 29.67
N LEU A 62 -6.03 -4.16 28.66
CA LEU A 62 -5.42 -2.92 28.15
C LEU A 62 -6.37 -1.73 28.37
N PRO A 63 -5.99 -0.75 29.21
CA PRO A 63 -6.69 0.52 29.34
C PRO A 63 -6.86 1.24 28.01
N ASP A 64 -7.93 2.05 27.90
CA ASP A 64 -8.28 2.75 26.66
C ASP A 64 -7.21 3.76 26.24
N GLU A 65 -6.48 4.35 27.20
CA GLU A 65 -5.38 5.27 26.95
C GLU A 65 -4.19 4.56 26.29
N LEU A 66 -3.87 3.33 26.73
CA LEU A 66 -2.80 2.54 26.11
C LEU A 66 -3.21 2.06 24.71
N LEU A 67 -4.48 1.67 24.53
CA LEU A 67 -5.00 1.35 23.21
C LEU A 67 -4.92 2.56 22.27
N PHE A 68 -5.24 3.75 22.77
CA PHE A 68 -5.11 5.00 22.02
C PHE A 68 -3.66 5.29 21.62
N GLU A 69 -2.71 5.12 22.54
CA GLU A 69 -1.28 5.30 22.30
C GLU A 69 -0.72 4.28 21.28
N VAL A 70 -1.24 3.05 21.27
CA VAL A 70 -0.92 2.06 20.24
C VAL A 70 -1.42 2.54 18.89
N PHE A 71 -2.69 2.94 18.78
CA PHE A 71 -3.27 3.45 17.54
C PHE A 71 -2.57 4.72 17.04
N ALA A 72 -2.12 5.60 17.94
CA ALA A 72 -1.37 6.80 17.56
C ALA A 72 -0.04 6.50 16.87
N ARG A 73 0.55 5.32 17.11
CA ARG A 73 1.81 4.85 16.51
C ARG A 73 1.62 4.00 15.25
N MET A 74 0.40 3.54 14.99
CA MET A 74 0.09 2.71 13.82
C MET A 74 0.07 3.52 12.52
N LEU A 75 0.32 2.84 11.39
CA LEU A 75 0.16 3.46 10.08
C LEU A 75 -1.34 3.66 9.77
N PRO A 76 -1.70 4.64 8.93
CA PRO A 76 -3.10 4.89 8.60
C PRO A 76 -3.83 3.70 7.95
N TYR A 77 -3.09 2.83 7.25
CA TYR A 77 -3.65 1.61 6.67
C TYR A 77 -3.97 0.57 7.75
N ASP A 78 -3.09 0.41 8.74
CA ASP A 78 -3.32 -0.49 9.87
C ASP A 78 -4.44 0.01 10.77
N LEU A 79 -4.62 1.32 10.90
CA LEU A 79 -5.82 1.91 11.52
C LEU A 79 -7.10 1.51 10.78
N GLY A 80 -7.05 1.45 9.45
CA GLY A 80 -8.14 0.92 8.63
C GLY A 80 -8.44 -0.56 8.93
N ARG A 81 -7.40 -1.38 9.07
CA ARG A 81 -7.52 -2.80 9.45
C ARG A 81 -8.04 -2.96 10.87
N ALA A 82 -7.54 -2.16 11.81
CA ALA A 82 -7.98 -2.12 13.21
C ALA A 82 -9.47 -1.78 13.32
N ALA A 83 -9.96 -0.84 12.51
CA ALA A 83 -11.37 -0.47 12.46
C ALA A 83 -12.30 -1.63 12.00
N CYS A 84 -11.76 -2.69 11.40
CA CYS A 84 -12.50 -3.89 11.00
C CYS A 84 -12.51 -4.99 12.06
N VAL A 85 -11.72 -4.88 13.13
CA VAL A 85 -11.59 -5.93 14.17
C VAL A 85 -12.84 -6.01 15.05
N CYS A 86 -13.26 -4.89 15.63
CA CYS A 86 -14.43 -4.82 16.49
C CYS A 86 -15.08 -3.43 16.47
N ARG A 87 -16.31 -3.33 17.01
CA ARG A 87 -17.04 -2.06 17.07
C ARG A 87 -16.28 -1.00 17.88
N LYS A 88 -15.72 -1.36 19.04
CA LYS A 88 -14.96 -0.43 19.89
C LYS A 88 -13.83 0.22 19.09
N TRP A 89 -12.97 -0.58 18.45
CA TRP A 89 -11.86 -0.09 17.62
C TRP A 89 -12.34 0.75 16.44
N ARG A 90 -13.43 0.33 15.78
CA ARG A 90 -14.04 1.10 14.69
C ARG A 90 -14.44 2.51 15.11
N TYR A 91 -14.92 2.70 16.34
CA TYR A 91 -15.27 4.02 16.86
C TYR A 91 -14.05 4.78 17.37
N THR A 92 -13.11 4.12 18.06
CA THR A 92 -11.87 4.75 18.54
C THR A 92 -11.08 5.35 17.37
N VAL A 93 -10.91 4.60 16.28
CA VAL A 93 -10.19 5.05 15.07
C VAL A 93 -10.85 6.26 14.39
N ARG A 94 -12.13 6.56 14.66
CA ARG A 94 -12.78 7.79 14.14
C ARG A 94 -12.26 9.07 14.80
N ASN A 95 -11.50 8.96 15.90
CA ASN A 95 -10.91 10.13 16.53
C ASN A 95 -10.05 10.90 15.51
N PRO A 96 -10.28 12.22 15.34
CA PRO A 96 -9.59 13.02 14.33
C PRO A 96 -8.07 13.14 14.55
N VAL A 97 -7.58 12.92 15.78
CA VAL A 97 -6.15 13.05 16.11
C VAL A 97 -5.29 12.08 15.29
N PHE A 98 -5.75 10.84 15.09
CA PHE A 98 -5.03 9.85 14.30
C PHE A 98 -4.86 10.27 12.84
N TRP A 99 -5.91 10.85 12.26
CA TRP A 99 -5.92 11.30 10.88
C TRP A 99 -5.16 12.61 10.69
N ARG A 100 -5.16 13.51 11.69
CA ARG A 100 -4.38 14.75 11.66
C ARG A 100 -2.89 14.46 11.44
N ASN A 101 -2.31 13.58 12.26
CA ASN A 101 -0.90 13.23 12.16
C ASN A 101 -0.57 12.59 10.81
N ALA A 102 -1.44 11.71 10.33
CA ALA A 102 -1.32 11.09 9.01
C ALA A 102 -1.30 12.16 7.90
N CYS A 103 -2.26 13.09 7.91
CA CYS A 103 -2.37 14.16 6.91
C CYS A 103 -1.13 15.06 6.91
N LEU A 104 -0.69 15.52 8.08
CA LEU A 104 0.49 16.39 8.17
C LEU A 104 1.76 15.70 7.68
N LYS A 105 1.89 14.38 7.89
CA LYS A 105 3.01 13.59 7.38
C LYS A 105 2.92 13.36 5.86
N ALA A 106 1.73 13.12 5.32
CA ALA A 106 1.57 12.85 3.88
C ALA A 106 1.74 14.08 3.00
N TRP A 107 1.35 15.27 3.49
CA TRP A 107 1.44 16.53 2.75
C TRP A 107 2.44 17.50 3.39
N GLN A 108 3.57 16.97 3.85
CA GLN A 108 4.62 17.76 4.50
C GLN A 108 5.13 18.90 3.60
N THR A 109 5.28 18.65 2.30
CA THR A 109 5.77 19.63 1.32
C THR A 109 4.90 20.88 1.20
N ALA A 110 3.58 20.76 1.40
CA ALA A 110 2.67 21.92 1.36
C ALA A 110 2.79 22.80 2.62
N GLY A 111 3.39 22.28 3.70
CA GLY A 111 3.50 22.98 4.97
C GLY A 111 2.23 22.89 5.85
N VAL A 112 2.40 23.17 7.13
CA VAL A 112 1.33 23.00 8.13
C VAL A 112 0.18 23.98 7.88
N ILE A 113 0.50 25.27 7.70
CA ILE A 113 -0.50 26.35 7.55
C ILE A 113 -1.43 26.09 6.36
N GLU A 114 -0.86 25.72 5.23
CA GLU A 114 -1.63 25.48 4.01
C GLU A 114 -2.53 24.23 4.15
N ASN A 115 -2.04 23.19 4.81
CA ASN A 115 -2.86 22.01 5.10
C ASN A 115 -4.08 22.36 5.97
N TYR A 116 -3.95 23.26 6.95
CA TYR A 116 -5.09 23.74 7.74
C TYR A 116 -6.06 24.58 6.91
N ARG A 117 -5.58 25.44 6.01
CA ARG A 117 -6.44 26.21 5.09
C ARG A 117 -7.24 25.30 4.16
N ILE A 118 -6.58 24.30 3.57
CA ILE A 118 -7.22 23.31 2.69
C ILE A 118 -8.23 22.47 3.48
N LEU A 119 -7.89 22.04 4.70
CA LEU A 119 -8.78 21.30 5.58
C LEU A 119 -10.10 22.05 5.82
N GLN A 120 -10.03 23.34 6.14
CA GLN A 120 -11.21 24.14 6.42
C GLN A 120 -12.00 24.45 5.15
N SER A 121 -11.32 24.82 4.06
CA SER A 121 -11.99 25.25 2.82
C SER A 121 -12.61 24.11 2.01
N LYS A 122 -11.97 22.93 1.95
CA LYS A 122 -12.41 21.81 1.08
C LYS A 122 -12.98 20.60 1.82
N TYR A 123 -12.72 20.48 3.12
CA TYR A 123 -13.02 19.25 3.86
C TYR A 123 -13.79 19.48 5.17
N ASP A 124 -14.39 20.66 5.35
CA ASP A 124 -15.26 21.01 6.49
C ASP A 124 -14.60 20.75 7.86
N GLY A 125 -13.27 20.95 7.96
CA GLY A 125 -12.54 20.71 9.21
C GLY A 125 -12.27 19.24 9.53
N SER A 126 -12.65 18.29 8.66
CA SER A 126 -12.53 16.85 8.93
C SER A 126 -11.25 16.22 8.38
N TRP A 127 -10.29 15.92 9.27
CA TRP A 127 -9.03 15.28 8.91
C TRP A 127 -9.21 13.92 8.22
N ARG A 128 -10.18 13.13 8.67
CA ARG A 128 -10.49 11.83 8.08
C ARG A 128 -11.04 11.96 6.66
N LYS A 129 -11.92 12.95 6.43
CA LYS A 129 -12.46 13.24 5.09
C LYS A 129 -11.33 13.65 4.14
N MET A 130 -10.45 14.54 4.60
CA MET A 130 -9.25 14.94 3.87
C MET A 130 -8.34 13.75 3.55
N TRP A 131 -8.08 12.84 4.50
CA TRP A 131 -7.25 11.65 4.27
C TRP A 131 -7.76 10.71 3.17
N LEU A 132 -9.09 10.58 3.07
CA LEU A 132 -9.74 9.67 2.12
C LEU A 132 -9.90 10.28 0.73
N LEU A 133 -10.18 11.58 0.65
CA LEU A 133 -10.51 12.25 -0.61
C LEU A 133 -9.31 12.92 -1.27
N ARG A 134 -8.33 13.40 -0.50
CA ARG A 134 -7.16 14.08 -1.06
C ARG A 134 -6.16 13.04 -1.60
N SER A 135 -5.71 13.26 -2.82
CA SER A 135 -4.66 12.45 -3.43
C SER A 135 -3.33 12.60 -2.68
N ARG A 136 -2.62 11.48 -2.55
CA ARG A 136 -1.31 11.43 -1.89
C ARG A 136 -0.48 10.25 -2.39
N VAL A 137 0.82 10.45 -2.42
CA VAL A 137 1.77 9.37 -2.65
C VAL A 137 1.97 8.58 -1.36
N ARG A 138 1.77 7.26 -1.43
CA ARG A 138 2.09 6.34 -0.33
C ARG A 138 3.61 6.18 -0.15
N THR A 139 4.07 6.15 1.10
CA THR A 139 5.50 6.06 1.48
C THR A 139 5.81 4.85 2.37
N ASP A 140 4.78 4.09 2.72
CA ASP A 140 4.78 2.87 3.54
C ASP A 140 5.07 1.58 2.73
N GLY A 141 5.61 1.71 1.53
CA GLY A 141 5.85 0.58 0.64
C GLY A 141 6.59 0.97 -0.64
N ILE A 142 6.49 0.11 -1.65
CA ILE A 142 7.17 0.25 -2.93
C ILE A 142 6.14 0.16 -4.06
N TYR A 143 6.27 1.05 -5.05
CA TYR A 143 5.56 0.97 -6.31
C TYR A 143 6.35 0.10 -7.29
N VAL A 144 5.67 -0.88 -7.88
CA VAL A 144 6.29 -1.88 -8.75
C VAL A 144 5.57 -1.92 -10.09
N SER A 145 6.31 -1.78 -11.16
CA SER A 145 5.82 -1.96 -12.54
C SER A 145 6.51 -3.19 -13.13
N ARG A 146 5.74 -4.26 -13.37
CA ARG A 146 6.22 -5.51 -13.97
C ARG A 146 6.08 -5.43 -15.49
N ASN A 147 7.19 -5.59 -16.19
CA ASN A 147 7.27 -5.45 -17.63
C ASN A 147 7.81 -6.75 -18.24
N THR A 148 7.08 -7.29 -19.20
CA THR A 148 7.43 -8.52 -19.91
C THR A 148 7.53 -8.24 -21.40
N TYR A 149 8.58 -8.74 -22.04
CA TYR A 149 8.70 -8.69 -23.49
C TYR A 149 9.31 -9.98 -24.03
N ILE A 150 9.06 -10.21 -25.31
CA ILE A 150 9.54 -11.37 -26.03
C ILE A 150 10.83 -11.00 -26.76
N ARG A 151 11.91 -11.73 -26.51
CA ARG A 151 13.19 -11.62 -27.23
C ARG A 151 13.40 -12.88 -28.07
N ALA A 152 13.62 -12.71 -29.37
CA ALA A 152 14.05 -13.80 -30.22
C ALA A 152 15.45 -14.27 -29.78
N GLY A 153 15.60 -15.58 -29.57
CA GLY A 153 16.89 -16.22 -29.32
C GLY A 153 17.72 -16.33 -30.60
N ILE A 154 18.99 -16.67 -30.45
CA ILE A 154 19.88 -16.93 -31.58
C ILE A 154 19.48 -18.31 -32.14
N ALA A 155 18.98 -18.34 -33.37
CA ALA A 155 18.65 -19.59 -34.04
C ALA A 155 19.93 -20.21 -34.62
N GLU A 156 20.49 -21.21 -33.94
CA GLU A 156 21.63 -22.00 -34.45
C GLU A 156 21.23 -22.95 -35.58
N TRP A 157 19.95 -23.33 -35.65
CA TRP A 157 19.41 -24.28 -36.66
C TRP A 157 18.10 -23.77 -37.27
N LYS A 158 17.88 -24.04 -38.57
CA LYS A 158 16.71 -23.57 -39.35
C LYS A 158 15.35 -24.15 -38.93
N ILE A 159 15.30 -25.06 -37.95
CA ILE A 159 14.10 -25.88 -37.64
C ILE A 159 13.28 -25.29 -36.48
N THR A 160 13.89 -24.52 -35.55
CA THR A 160 13.17 -23.91 -34.42
C THR A 160 13.72 -22.52 -34.12
N ASN A 161 12.84 -21.52 -34.05
CA ASN A 161 13.18 -20.18 -33.57
C ASN A 161 12.96 -20.13 -32.04
N PRO A 162 14.02 -20.22 -31.21
CA PRO A 162 13.86 -20.11 -29.76
C PRO A 162 13.39 -18.70 -29.39
N VAL A 163 12.50 -18.62 -28.40
CA VAL A 163 11.93 -17.37 -27.92
C VAL A 163 12.08 -17.30 -26.40
N HIS A 164 12.60 -16.18 -25.90
CA HIS A 164 12.77 -15.93 -24.47
C HIS A 164 11.80 -14.87 -23.98
N ILE A 165 11.04 -15.20 -22.94
CA ILE A 165 10.23 -14.23 -22.21
C ILE A 165 11.14 -13.55 -21.19
N VAL A 166 11.43 -12.26 -21.43
CA VAL A 166 12.22 -11.45 -20.51
C VAL A 166 11.27 -10.68 -19.60
N CYS A 167 11.43 -10.85 -18.29
CA CYS A 167 10.69 -10.13 -17.28
C CYS A 167 11.63 -9.20 -16.51
N TYR A 168 11.25 -7.94 -16.40
CA TYR A 168 11.96 -6.96 -15.58
C TYR A 168 10.95 -6.08 -14.83
N PHE A 169 11.45 -5.42 -13.80
CA PHE A 169 10.65 -4.61 -12.90
C PHE A 169 11.26 -3.22 -12.78
N ARG A 170 10.39 -2.20 -12.73
CA ARG A 170 10.75 -0.86 -12.27
C ARG A 170 10.21 -0.68 -10.86
N TYR A 171 11.09 -0.30 -9.95
CA TYR A 171 10.78 -0.06 -8.54
C TYR A 171 10.92 1.41 -8.24
N ILE A 172 9.88 1.97 -7.62
CA ILE A 172 9.88 3.34 -7.11
C ILE A 172 9.50 3.33 -5.64
N ARG A 173 10.33 3.96 -4.80
CA ARG A 173 10.01 4.22 -3.39
C ARG A 173 10.03 5.72 -3.13
N PHE A 174 8.89 6.27 -2.75
CA PHE A 174 8.74 7.68 -2.42
C PHE A 174 8.94 7.96 -0.93
N TYR A 175 9.32 9.20 -0.62
CA TYR A 175 9.51 9.70 0.74
C TYR A 175 8.76 11.02 0.94
N PRO A 176 8.24 11.31 2.14
CA PRO A 176 7.47 12.53 2.42
C PRO A 176 8.20 13.84 2.12
N SER A 177 9.53 13.80 2.04
CA SER A 177 10.38 14.96 1.73
C SER A 177 10.35 15.39 0.26
N GLY A 178 9.62 14.70 -0.63
CA GLY A 178 9.71 14.94 -2.07
C GLY A 178 10.87 14.22 -2.75
N ARG A 179 11.53 13.29 -2.05
CA ARG A 179 12.62 12.46 -2.61
C ARG A 179 12.11 11.07 -2.94
N PHE A 180 12.72 10.41 -3.91
CA PHE A 180 12.42 9.01 -4.22
C PHE A 180 13.66 8.21 -4.62
N LEU A 181 13.49 6.90 -4.61
CA LEU A 181 14.46 5.93 -5.11
C LEU A 181 13.89 5.21 -6.32
N TYR A 182 14.71 5.05 -7.35
CA TYR A 182 14.39 4.38 -8.60
C TYR A 182 15.36 3.24 -8.86
N LYS A 183 14.84 2.07 -9.26
CA LYS A 183 15.67 0.95 -9.70
C LYS A 183 14.97 0.20 -10.83
N ASN A 184 15.72 -0.12 -11.87
CA ASN A 184 15.30 -1.06 -12.89
C ASN A 184 16.06 -2.38 -12.69
N SER A 185 15.37 -3.52 -12.56
CA SER A 185 16.01 -4.80 -12.28
C SER A 185 15.15 -6.00 -12.70
N SER A 186 15.78 -7.12 -13.03
CA SER A 186 15.13 -8.42 -13.22
C SER A 186 14.93 -9.21 -11.92
N GLN A 187 15.50 -8.74 -10.80
CA GLN A 187 15.37 -9.40 -9.50
C GLN A 187 13.94 -9.29 -8.95
N LYS A 188 13.58 -10.21 -8.04
CA LYS A 188 12.26 -10.24 -7.40
C LYS A 188 12.09 -9.10 -6.41
N LEU A 189 10.84 -8.72 -6.14
CA LEU A 189 10.51 -7.62 -5.23
C LEU A 189 11.09 -7.84 -3.82
N LYS A 190 10.99 -9.05 -3.27
CA LYS A 190 11.53 -9.37 -1.93
C LYS A 190 13.04 -9.17 -1.79
N ASP A 191 13.80 -9.35 -2.87
CA ASP A 191 15.24 -9.21 -2.86
C ASP A 191 15.63 -7.73 -3.01
N VAL A 192 14.93 -7.01 -3.90
CA VAL A 192 15.16 -5.58 -4.13
C VAL A 192 14.75 -4.72 -2.93
N ALA A 193 13.64 -5.04 -2.28
CA ALA A 193 13.09 -4.24 -1.19
C ALA A 193 14.07 -4.05 -0.01
N LYS A 194 15.00 -5.00 0.20
CA LYS A 194 16.04 -4.95 1.24
C LYS A 194 16.99 -3.76 1.07
N TYR A 195 17.23 -3.35 -0.18
CA TYR A 195 18.20 -2.31 -0.55
C TYR A 195 17.51 -1.01 -1.01
N MET A 196 16.18 -0.96 -1.08
CA MET A 196 15.43 0.24 -1.47
C MET A 196 15.34 1.24 -0.31
N ASN A 197 16.47 1.64 0.27
CA ASN A 197 16.57 2.54 1.42
C ASN A 197 17.77 3.50 1.28
N PHE A 198 17.61 4.75 1.72
CA PHE A 198 18.67 5.78 1.57
C PHE A 198 20.00 5.44 2.23
N LYS A 199 19.96 4.62 3.29
CA LYS A 199 21.17 4.18 4.01
C LYS A 199 21.97 3.11 3.26
N SER A 200 21.38 2.45 2.27
CA SER A 200 22.12 1.53 1.41
C SER A 200 23.00 2.35 0.47
N SER A 201 24.27 2.49 0.84
CA SER A 201 25.28 3.18 0.04
C SER A 201 25.47 2.42 -1.27
N LYS A 202 25.16 3.07 -2.40
CA LYS A 202 25.56 2.65 -3.75
C LYS A 202 25.29 1.17 -4.05
N ALA A 203 24.12 0.65 -3.68
CA ALA A 203 23.67 -0.61 -4.25
C ALA A 203 23.59 -0.44 -5.77
N ASP A 204 24.25 -1.34 -6.51
CA ASP A 204 24.37 -1.26 -7.96
C ASP A 204 23.02 -0.98 -8.64
N GLY A 205 22.96 0.07 -9.47
CA GLY A 205 21.74 0.49 -10.19
C GLY A 205 20.59 1.05 -9.32
N LEU A 206 20.84 1.53 -8.09
CA LEU A 206 19.86 2.30 -7.32
C LEU A 206 20.10 3.81 -7.50
N TYR A 207 19.10 4.50 -8.02
CA TYR A 207 19.20 5.93 -8.33
C TYR A 207 18.28 6.75 -7.45
N ARG A 208 18.73 7.96 -7.13
CA ARG A 208 18.02 8.92 -6.29
C ARG A 208 17.46 10.02 -7.18
N GLY A 209 16.30 10.53 -6.80
CA GLY A 209 15.65 11.61 -7.52
C GLY A 209 14.70 12.38 -6.64
N THR A 210 14.12 13.42 -7.22
CA THR A 210 13.11 14.27 -6.59
C THR A 210 11.82 14.26 -7.38
N TYR A 211 10.70 14.40 -6.66
CA TYR A 211 9.37 14.38 -7.23
C TYR A 211 8.49 15.47 -6.64
N THR A 212 7.55 15.95 -7.45
CA THR A 212 6.46 16.83 -7.05
C THR A 212 5.14 16.16 -7.39
N LEU A 213 4.13 16.38 -6.55
CA LEU A 213 2.75 15.96 -6.81
C LEU A 213 1.92 17.21 -7.07
N SER A 214 1.43 17.35 -8.30
CA SER A 214 0.44 18.37 -8.62
C SER A 214 -0.90 18.00 -8.01
N MET A 215 -1.42 18.90 -7.18
CA MET A 215 -2.65 18.69 -6.40
C MET A 215 -3.93 18.83 -7.23
N THR A 216 -3.87 19.44 -8.42
CA THR A 216 -5.04 19.63 -9.29
C THR A 216 -5.26 18.46 -10.22
N ASP A 217 -4.18 17.84 -10.71
CA ASP A 217 -4.22 16.90 -11.83
C ASP A 217 -3.90 15.46 -11.42
N ASP A 218 -3.58 15.23 -10.14
CA ASP A 218 -3.06 13.96 -9.62
C ASP A 218 -1.83 13.45 -10.40
N LYS A 219 -1.09 14.39 -11.00
CA LYS A 219 0.12 14.13 -11.78
C LYS A 219 1.33 14.22 -10.87
N ILE A 220 2.23 13.26 -11.04
CA ILE A 220 3.53 13.23 -10.36
C ILE A 220 4.58 13.45 -11.43
N GLU A 221 5.42 14.44 -11.20
CA GLU A 221 6.60 14.70 -12.01
C GLU A 221 7.81 14.31 -11.20
N ALA A 222 8.68 13.51 -11.79
CA ALA A 222 9.83 12.94 -11.10
C ALA A 222 11.04 12.93 -12.04
N ALA A 223 12.20 13.27 -11.49
CA ALA A 223 13.45 13.33 -12.24
C ALA A 223 14.55 12.55 -11.51
N VAL A 224 15.35 11.80 -12.27
CA VAL A 224 16.49 11.02 -11.79
C VAL A 224 17.71 11.38 -12.63
N LEU A 225 18.82 11.74 -11.99
CA LEU A 225 20.10 11.94 -12.66
C LEU A 225 20.87 10.62 -12.72
N TYR A 226 21.33 10.27 -13.91
CA TYR A 226 22.28 9.19 -14.15
C TYR A 226 23.69 9.78 -14.24
N PRO A 227 24.53 9.58 -13.21
CA PRO A 227 25.91 10.07 -13.25
C PRO A 227 26.74 9.20 -14.20
N GLY A 228 27.73 9.81 -14.86
CA GLY A 228 28.63 9.15 -15.79
C GLY A 228 29.50 10.16 -16.53
N THR A 229 30.27 9.70 -17.52
CA THR A 229 31.04 10.59 -18.41
C THR A 229 30.14 11.44 -19.30
N LEU A 230 28.91 10.99 -19.52
CA LEU A 230 27.87 11.67 -20.28
C LEU A 230 26.60 11.64 -19.42
N PRO A 231 26.35 12.66 -18.59
CA PRO A 231 25.23 12.65 -17.67
C PRO A 231 23.90 12.70 -18.42
N THR A 232 22.94 11.90 -17.95
CA THR A 232 21.59 11.88 -18.52
C THR A 232 20.55 11.99 -17.44
N VAL A 233 19.42 12.61 -17.75
CA VAL A 233 18.28 12.72 -16.85
C VAL A 233 17.14 11.86 -17.35
N LEU A 234 16.55 11.08 -16.44
CA LEU A 234 15.31 10.37 -16.67
C LEU A 234 14.16 11.16 -16.05
N ARG A 235 13.28 11.65 -16.91
CA ARG A 235 12.04 12.32 -16.55
C ARG A 235 10.90 11.32 -16.62
N ILE A 236 10.17 11.20 -15.52
CA ILE A 236 9.07 10.27 -15.34
C ILE A 236 7.83 11.10 -15.01
N ARG A 237 6.80 11.05 -15.86
CA ARG A 237 5.49 11.58 -15.52
C ARG A 237 4.54 10.44 -15.21
N LEU A 238 3.93 10.49 -14.04
CA LEU A 238 2.98 9.49 -13.57
C LEU A 238 1.63 10.15 -13.29
N ARG A 239 0.56 9.37 -13.34
CA ARG A 239 -0.75 9.77 -12.82
C ARG A 239 -1.14 8.87 -11.66
N LEU A 240 -1.38 9.45 -10.50
CA LEU A 240 -1.85 8.70 -9.33
C LEU A 240 -3.29 8.21 -9.56
N ARG A 241 -3.52 6.94 -9.24
CA ARG A 241 -4.85 6.30 -9.24
C ARG A 241 -5.04 5.49 -7.96
N GLY A 242 -6.28 5.10 -7.70
CA GLY A 242 -6.64 4.22 -6.60
C GLY A 242 -7.67 3.21 -7.03
N THR A 243 -7.56 1.97 -6.53
CA THR A 243 -8.60 0.94 -6.72
C THR A 243 -9.87 1.24 -5.93
N ALA A 244 -9.76 2.05 -4.88
CA ALA A 244 -10.86 2.54 -4.06
C ALA A 244 -10.54 3.94 -3.55
N ILE A 245 -11.55 4.62 -3.02
CA ILE A 245 -11.41 5.97 -2.44
C ILE A 245 -10.33 5.94 -1.34
N GLY A 246 -9.34 6.82 -1.47
CA GLY A 246 -8.22 6.94 -0.54
C GLY A 246 -7.17 5.83 -0.63
N ALA A 247 -7.30 4.86 -1.54
CA ALA A 247 -6.32 3.78 -1.69
C ALA A 247 -4.99 4.30 -2.22
N ASN A 248 -5.01 5.14 -3.27
CA ASN A 248 -3.83 5.73 -3.92
C ASN A 248 -2.71 4.69 -4.14
N ASN A 249 -3.07 3.52 -4.65
CA ASN A 249 -2.23 2.32 -4.73
C ASN A 249 -1.87 1.95 -6.18
N ARG A 250 -2.12 2.86 -7.12
CA ARG A 250 -1.84 2.70 -8.55
C ARG A 250 -1.19 3.97 -9.10
N MET A 251 -0.29 3.81 -10.06
CA MET A 251 0.22 4.95 -10.83
C MET A 251 0.35 4.57 -12.29
N ASP A 252 -0.28 5.33 -13.18
CA ASP A 252 -0.11 5.13 -14.61
C ASP A 252 1.17 5.82 -15.06
N LEU A 253 1.98 5.12 -15.86
CA LEU A 253 3.15 5.73 -16.48
C LEU A 253 2.69 6.51 -17.71
N LEU A 254 2.69 7.84 -17.64
CA LEU A 254 2.25 8.72 -18.73
C LEU A 254 3.38 8.95 -19.73
N SER A 255 4.56 9.33 -19.23
CA SER A 255 5.75 9.52 -20.07
C SER A 255 7.00 9.08 -19.34
N LEU A 256 7.95 8.59 -20.13
CA LEU A 256 9.27 8.17 -19.70
C LEU A 256 10.26 8.68 -20.74
N VAL A 257 11.04 9.69 -20.39
CA VAL A 257 11.95 10.38 -21.32
C VAL A 257 13.35 10.42 -20.74
N THR A 258 14.33 10.04 -21.53
CA THR A 258 15.75 10.21 -21.20
C THR A 258 16.34 11.31 -22.06
N SER A 259 16.96 12.31 -21.45
CA SER A 259 17.60 13.43 -22.15
C SER A 259 19.04 13.60 -21.68
N GLY A 260 19.92 14.08 -22.56
CA GLY A 260 21.26 14.53 -22.17
C GLY A 260 21.24 15.82 -21.36
N VAL A 261 22.17 15.91 -20.40
CA VAL A 261 22.36 17.04 -19.50
C VAL A 261 23.79 17.58 -19.69
N ASN A 262 23.99 18.88 -19.52
CA ASN A 262 25.33 19.48 -19.55
C ASN A 262 26.09 19.24 -18.25
N ASP A 263 27.42 19.33 -18.29
CA ASP A 263 28.26 19.07 -17.12
C ASP A 263 27.98 20.03 -15.95
N GLU A 264 27.63 21.29 -16.23
CA GLU A 264 27.26 22.27 -15.20
C GLU A 264 25.95 21.90 -14.48
N GLU A 265 24.94 21.47 -15.23
CA GLU A 265 23.65 21.01 -14.71
C GLU A 265 23.75 19.63 -14.06
N GLY A 266 24.65 18.78 -14.56
CA GLY A 266 24.98 17.48 -13.98
C GLY A 266 25.77 17.58 -12.68
N SER A 267 26.41 18.72 -12.42
CA SER A 267 27.05 19.04 -11.13
C SER A 267 26.06 19.56 -10.08
N SER A 268 24.80 19.83 -10.44
CA SER A 268 23.77 20.15 -9.46
C SER A 268 23.60 18.99 -8.49
N THR A 269 23.31 19.29 -7.21
CA THR A 269 23.10 18.25 -6.21
C THR A 269 21.89 17.41 -6.63
N GLU A 270 21.91 16.08 -6.44
CA GLU A 270 20.79 15.15 -6.72
C GLU A 270 19.41 15.65 -6.18
N GLU A 271 19.42 16.62 -5.27
CA GLU A 271 18.28 17.21 -4.60
C GLU A 271 17.56 18.31 -5.41
N ASP A 272 18.17 18.91 -6.44
CA ASP A 272 17.55 20.01 -7.22
C ASP A 272 17.33 19.70 -8.71
N ILE A 273 17.60 18.46 -9.13
CA ILE A 273 17.49 18.06 -10.56
C ILE A 273 16.09 18.29 -11.14
N LEU A 274 15.04 18.21 -10.31
CA LEU A 274 13.67 18.45 -10.75
C LEU A 274 13.42 19.92 -11.11
N GLY A 275 14.00 20.87 -10.37
CA GLY A 275 13.89 22.30 -10.68
C GLY A 275 14.61 22.64 -12.00
N VAL A 276 15.75 22.00 -12.26
CA VAL A 276 16.49 22.15 -13.52
C VAL A 276 15.62 21.75 -14.72
N VAL A 277 14.87 20.64 -14.60
CA VAL A 277 14.12 20.07 -15.73
C VAL A 277 12.64 20.43 -15.79
N GLU A 278 12.14 21.25 -14.87
CA GLU A 278 10.71 21.59 -14.73
C GLU A 278 10.13 22.17 -16.04
N ASN A 279 10.91 23.02 -16.71
CA ASN A 279 10.49 23.71 -17.94
C ASN A 279 10.91 22.99 -19.23
N TRP A 280 11.55 21.82 -19.13
CA TRP A 280 12.07 21.12 -20.30
C TRP A 280 10.95 20.46 -21.10
N ARG A 281 10.97 20.61 -22.41
CA ARG A 281 10.08 19.89 -23.33
C ARG A 281 10.49 18.43 -23.46
N ASP A 282 9.60 17.56 -23.91
CA ASP A 282 9.87 16.11 -23.99
C ASP A 282 10.94 15.76 -25.03
N ASP A 283 11.12 16.61 -26.04
CA ASP A 283 12.12 16.52 -27.10
C ASP A 283 13.42 17.29 -26.80
N GLU A 284 13.47 17.98 -25.67
CA GLU A 284 14.60 18.81 -25.29
C GLU A 284 15.77 18.01 -24.71
N THR A 285 16.98 18.37 -25.15
CA THR A 285 18.23 17.90 -24.57
C THR A 285 19.23 19.05 -24.52
N HIS A 286 19.98 19.11 -23.44
CA HIS A 286 20.99 20.14 -23.26
C HIS A 286 22.39 19.66 -23.68
N ASN A 287 22.56 18.37 -23.97
CA ASN A 287 23.80 17.82 -24.52
C ASN A 287 23.60 17.45 -26.00
N PRO A 288 24.36 18.04 -26.94
CA PRO A 288 24.17 17.82 -28.37
C PRO A 288 24.46 16.38 -28.82
N ASP A 289 25.27 15.63 -28.06
CA ASP A 289 25.64 14.25 -28.40
C ASP A 289 24.60 13.21 -27.94
N ILE A 290 23.64 13.62 -27.10
CA ILE A 290 22.68 12.71 -26.47
C ILE A 290 21.25 13.18 -26.76
N PRO A 291 20.55 12.63 -27.75
CA PRO A 291 19.19 13.06 -28.07
C PRO A 291 18.21 12.75 -26.94
N ALA A 292 17.12 13.51 -26.87
CA ALA A 292 15.97 13.17 -26.05
C ALA A 292 15.26 11.93 -26.61
N VAL A 293 15.16 10.87 -25.81
CA VAL A 293 14.55 9.60 -26.18
C VAL A 293 13.30 9.35 -25.35
N SER A 294 12.15 9.32 -26.04
CA SER A 294 10.87 8.92 -25.46
C SER A 294 10.69 7.40 -25.53
N HIS A 295 10.54 6.77 -24.35
CA HIS A 295 10.38 5.32 -24.24
C HIS A 295 8.91 4.93 -24.39
N LYS A 296 8.59 4.21 -25.47
CA LYS A 296 7.22 3.70 -25.71
C LYS A 296 6.98 2.30 -25.15
N ARG A 297 8.04 1.58 -24.77
CA ARG A 297 7.97 0.19 -24.28
C ARG A 297 8.02 0.14 -22.77
N GLY A 298 7.28 -0.82 -22.23
CA GLY A 298 7.22 -1.04 -20.79
C GLY A 298 6.52 0.10 -20.05
N MET A 299 5.37 0.53 -20.57
CA MET A 299 4.53 1.57 -19.97
C MET A 299 3.51 0.99 -18.98
N THR A 300 3.78 -0.20 -18.42
CA THR A 300 2.85 -0.85 -17.50
C THR A 300 2.67 -0.01 -16.23
N PRO A 301 1.43 0.15 -15.73
CA PRO A 301 1.19 0.89 -14.49
C PRO A 301 1.95 0.31 -13.30
N PHE A 302 2.28 1.16 -12.34
CA PHE A 302 2.83 0.75 -11.07
C PHE A 302 1.72 0.33 -10.12
N VAL A 303 1.95 -0.78 -9.42
CA VAL A 303 1.13 -1.29 -8.33
C VAL A 303 1.88 -1.09 -7.01
N PHE A 304 1.19 -0.51 -6.03
CA PHE A 304 1.75 -0.35 -4.69
C PHE A 304 1.73 -1.67 -3.90
N VAL A 305 2.85 -1.99 -3.28
CA VAL A 305 3.00 -3.11 -2.34
C VAL A 305 3.50 -2.58 -0.99
N PRO A 306 2.73 -2.71 0.11
CA PRO A 306 3.19 -2.37 1.45
C PRO A 306 4.40 -3.21 1.86
N PHE A 307 5.29 -2.66 2.70
CA PHE A 307 6.49 -3.41 3.15
C PHE A 307 6.16 -4.73 3.86
N GLU A 308 5.05 -4.79 4.59
CA GLU A 308 4.60 -6.00 5.28
C GLU A 308 4.22 -7.14 4.33
N GLU A 309 3.79 -6.80 3.12
CA GLU A 309 3.29 -7.76 2.12
C GLU A 309 4.34 -8.10 1.05
N VAL A 310 5.54 -7.52 1.12
CA VAL A 310 6.59 -7.68 0.12
C VAL A 310 6.98 -9.15 -0.09
N GLU A 311 7.11 -9.93 0.98
CA GLU A 311 7.51 -11.34 0.90
C GLU A 311 6.42 -12.20 0.23
N GLN A 312 5.15 -11.89 0.50
CA GLN A 312 4.00 -12.66 0.05
C GLN A 312 3.42 -12.16 -1.29
N SER A 313 3.96 -11.07 -1.84
CA SER A 313 3.45 -10.47 -3.07
C SER A 313 3.52 -11.43 -4.26
N VAL A 314 2.42 -11.49 -5.03
CA VAL A 314 2.33 -12.23 -6.29
C VAL A 314 3.37 -11.77 -7.32
N LEU A 315 3.91 -10.56 -7.18
CA LEU A 315 4.96 -10.04 -8.04
C LEU A 315 6.29 -10.81 -7.91
N ASN A 316 6.47 -11.61 -6.86
CA ASN A 316 7.61 -12.51 -6.69
C ASN A 316 7.49 -13.81 -7.50
N LEU A 317 6.31 -14.08 -8.10
CA LEU A 317 6.10 -15.28 -8.91
C LEU A 317 6.87 -15.18 -10.24
N PRO A 318 7.53 -16.28 -10.67
CA PRO A 318 8.24 -16.31 -11.94
C PRO A 318 7.29 -16.15 -13.13
N PRO A 319 7.79 -15.77 -14.32
CA PRO A 319 6.98 -15.65 -15.54
C PRO A 319 6.19 -16.91 -15.88
N GLU A 320 6.72 -18.10 -15.59
CA GLU A 320 6.04 -19.39 -15.82
C GLU A 320 4.73 -19.55 -15.04
N LYS A 321 4.62 -18.89 -13.87
CA LYS A 321 3.41 -18.93 -13.02
C LYS A 321 2.53 -17.68 -13.19
N MET A 322 3.05 -16.64 -13.82
CA MET A 322 2.36 -15.37 -14.03
C MET A 322 2.95 -14.68 -15.26
N ASP A 323 2.51 -15.10 -16.43
CA ASP A 323 2.94 -14.60 -17.73
C ASP A 323 2.48 -13.14 -17.95
N TYR A 324 1.27 -12.81 -17.49
CA TYR A 324 0.69 -11.47 -17.56
C TYR A 324 0.22 -10.99 -16.18
N PHE A 325 0.51 -9.73 -15.85
CA PHE A 325 0.05 -9.11 -14.61
C PHE A 325 -0.94 -7.98 -14.93
N VAL A 326 -2.22 -8.23 -14.65
CA VAL A 326 -3.26 -7.22 -14.75
C VAL A 326 -3.10 -6.29 -13.56
N THR A 327 -2.71 -5.05 -13.81
CA THR A 327 -2.48 -4.08 -12.73
C THR A 327 -3.77 -3.71 -12.00
N GLY A 328 -4.94 -3.97 -12.57
CA GLY A 328 -6.26 -3.68 -12.00
C GLY A 328 -6.65 -2.22 -12.18
#